data_AF-A0A920KMF4-F1
#
_entry.id   AF-A0A920KMF4-F1
#
_cell.length_a   1.000
_cell.length_b   1.000
_cell.length_c   1.000
_cell.angle_alpha   90.00
_cell.angle_beta   90.00
_cell.angle_gamma   90.00
#
_symmetry.space_group_name_H-M   'P 1'
#
loop_
_entity.id
_entity.type
_entity.pdbx_description
1 polymer ?
#
loop_
_entity_poly.entity_id
_entity_poly.type
_entity_poly.pdbx_seq_one_letter_code
_entity_poly.pdbx_strand_id
1 'polypeptide(L)' 'MTPYMMPIVKRSKRNDNIYYNTGHGHLGWTLSAYTAQKIAEQITESSYAQK' A
#
# COMPACT_ATOMS: atom_id res chain seq x y z
N MET A 1 3.46 4.30 -12.75
CA MET A 1 4.81 4.71 -12.33
C MET A 1 4.71 6.15 -11.83
N THR A 2 5.27 6.46 -10.66
CA THR A 2 5.29 7.85 -10.15
C THR A 2 6.46 8.62 -10.77
N PRO A 3 6.43 9.96 -10.84
CA PRO A 3 7.53 10.76 -11.40
C PRO A 3 8.88 10.58 -10.68
N TYR A 4 8.85 10.17 -9.41
CA TYR A 4 10.03 9.89 -8.58
C TYR A 4 10.24 8.39 -8.34
N MET A 5 9.60 7.53 -9.15
CA MET A 5 9.76 6.07 -9.20
C MET A 5 9.37 5.27 -7.94
N MET A 6 9.08 5.91 -6.80
CA MET A 6 8.67 5.19 -5.60
C MET A 6 7.19 4.77 -5.66
N PRO A 7 6.87 3.52 -5.25
CA PRO A 7 5.48 3.06 -5.20
C PRO A 7 4.68 3.80 -4.12
N ILE A 8 3.38 3.95 -4.37
CA ILE A 8 2.40 4.48 -3.43
C ILE A 8 1.84 3.29 -2.65
N VAL A 9 2.15 3.25 -1.35
CA VAL A 9 1.77 2.17 -0.43
C VAL A 9 1.17 2.81 0.83
N LYS A 10 -0.14 3.07 0.83
CA LYS A 10 -0.83 3.76 1.93
C LYS A 10 -2.34 3.57 1.92
N ARG A 11 -2.97 3.75 3.08
CA ARG A 11 -4.42 3.96 3.20
C ARG A 11 -4.87 5.28 2.56
N SER A 12 -6.08 5.30 2.02
CA SER A 12 -6.70 6.52 1.53
C SER A 12 -6.99 7.49 2.67
N LYS A 13 -6.80 8.78 2.39
CA LYS A 13 -7.15 9.87 3.32
C LYS A 13 -8.64 10.19 3.34
N ARG A 14 -9.39 9.77 2.32
CA ARG A 14 -10.80 10.14 2.13
C ARG A 14 -11.76 8.99 2.42
N ASN A 15 -11.30 7.75 2.29
CA ASN A 15 -12.14 6.58 2.49
C ASN A 15 -11.36 5.51 3.25
N ASP A 16 -11.87 5.19 4.42
CA ASP A 16 -11.28 4.27 5.37
C ASP A 16 -11.16 2.83 4.86
N ASN A 17 -11.96 2.46 3.86
CA ASN A 17 -11.99 1.11 3.28
C ASN A 17 -11.16 0.98 1.99
N ILE A 18 -10.38 2.01 1.62
CA ILE A 18 -9.55 2.01 0.41
C ILE A 18 -8.07 2.05 0.77
N TYR A 19 -7.30 1.13 0.18
CA TYR A 19 -5.84 1.03 0.32
C TYR A 19 -5.19 1.09 -1.07
N TYR A 20 -4.14 1.91 -1.20
CA TYR A 20 -3.39 2.06 -2.44
C TYR A 20 -2.11 1.26 -2.36
N ASN A 21 -1.94 0.32 -3.29
CA ASN A 21 -0.69 -0.38 -3.57
C ASN A 21 -0.41 -0.26 -5.07
N THR A 22 0.12 0.87 -5.51
CA THR A 22 0.26 1.16 -6.95
C THR A 22 1.47 2.02 -7.25
N GLY A 23 1.72 2.30 -8.54
CA GLY A 23 2.76 3.22 -8.98
C GLY A 23 4.16 2.60 -9.09
N HIS A 24 4.30 1.28 -8.92
CA HIS A 24 5.60 0.59 -8.86
C HIS A 24 6.46 0.66 -10.13
N GLY A 25 5.85 0.79 -11.32
CA GLY A 25 6.61 0.78 -12.57
C GLY A 25 7.48 -0.48 -12.70
N HIS A 26 8.73 -0.32 -13.12
CA HIS A 26 9.68 -1.43 -13.27
C HIS A 26 10.14 -2.05 -11.94
N LEU A 27 10.00 -1.32 -10.81
CA LEU A 27 10.33 -1.83 -9.48
C LEU A 27 9.27 -2.79 -8.93
N GLY A 28 8.15 -2.99 -9.65
CA GLY A 28 7.06 -3.86 -9.22
C GLY A 28 7.51 -5.27 -8.90
N TRP A 29 8.36 -5.88 -9.73
CA TRP A 29 8.86 -7.23 -9.47
C TRP A 29 9.69 -7.27 -8.17
N THR A 30 10.68 -6.39 -8.04
CA THR A 30 11.60 -6.34 -6.92
C THR A 30 10.92 -5.99 -5.58
N LEU A 31 9.98 -5.04 -5.59
CA LEU A 31 9.34 -4.54 -4.36
C LEU A 31 7.98 -5.18 -4.06
N SER A 32 7.50 -6.10 -4.91
CA SER A 32 6.17 -6.72 -4.79
C SER A 32 5.94 -7.30 -3.39
N ALA A 33 6.85 -8.17 -2.93
CA ALA A 33 6.72 -8.85 -1.64
C ALA A 33 6.64 -7.86 -0.46
N TYR A 34 7.56 -6.89 -0.41
CA TYR A 34 7.60 -5.90 0.67
C TYR A 34 6.37 -4.99 0.68
N THR A 35 5.97 -4.47 -0.49
CA THR A 35 4.82 -3.55 -0.57
C THR A 35 3.49 -4.26 -0.30
N ALA A 36 3.36 -5.53 -0.69
CA ALA A 36 2.21 -6.36 -0.33
C ALA A 36 2.14 -6.59 1.20
N GLN A 37 3.27 -6.94 1.83
CA GLN A 37 3.34 -7.12 3.28
C GLN A 37 2.92 -5.84 4.02
N LYS A 38 3.45 -4.68 3.62
CA LYS A 38 3.11 -3.40 4.26
C LYS A 38 1.63 -3.04 4.17
N ILE A 39 0.96 -3.39 3.08
CA ILE A 39 -0.49 -3.16 2.93
C ILE A 39 -1.28 -4.13 3.79
N ALA A 40 -0.88 -5.40 3.86
CA ALA A 40 -1.51 -6.38 4.73
C ALA A 40 -1.46 -5.93 6.20
N GLU A 41 -0.29 -5.46 6.67
CA GLU A 41 -0.13 -4.91 8.02
C GLU A 41 -1.11 -3.76 8.29
N GLN A 42 -1.21 -2.78 7.37
CA GLN A 42 -2.14 -1.64 7.51
C GLN A 42 -3.61 -2.07 7.58
N ILE A 43 -4.01 -3.05 6.77
CA ILE A 43 -5.39 -3.58 6.77
C ILE A 43 -5.68 -4.27 8.11
N THR A 44 -4.75 -5.10 8.56
CA THR A 44 -4.87 -5.87 9.80
C THR A 44 -4.93 -4.95 11.02
N GLU A 45 -4.02 -3.97 11.15
CA GLU A 45 -4.03 -2.99 12.23
C GLU A 45 -5.34 -2.19 12.28
N SER A 46 -5.81 -1.70 11.12
CA SER A 46 -7.09 -0.99 11.01
C SER A 46 -8.27 -1.87 11.44
N SER A 47 -8.26 -3.14 11.05
CA SER A 47 -9.31 -4.09 11.45
C SER A 47 -9.32 -4.36 12.97
N TYR A 48 -8.18 -4.33 13.64
CA TYR A 48 -8.11 -4.49 15.09
C TYR A 48 -8.54 -3.23 15.84
N ALA A 49 -8.24 -2.04 15.31
CA ALA A 49 -8.65 -0.76 15.92
C ALA A 49 -10.16 -0.48 15.80
N GLN A 50 -10.86 -1.16 14.90
CA GLN A 50 -12.31 -1.06 14.70
C GLN A 50 -13.10 -2.02 15.60
N LYS A 51 -12.44 -2.93 16.31
CA LYS A 51 -13.04 -3.81 17.33
C LYS A 51 -12.96 -3.15 18.70
#